data_AF-A0A4Q3UW40-F1
#
_entry.id   AF-A0A4Q3UW40-F1
#
_cell.length_a   1.000
_cell.length_b   1.000
_cell.length_c   1.000
_cell.angle_alpha   90.00
_cell.angle_beta   90.00
_cell.angle_gamma   90.00
#
_symmetry.space_group_name_H-M   'P 1'
#
loop_
_entity.id
_entity.type
_entity.pdbx_description
1 polymer ?
#
loop_
_entity_poly.entity_id
_entity_poly.type
_entity_poly.pdbx_seq_one_letter_code
_entity_poly.pdbx_strand_id
1 'polypeptide(L)' 'MKPYVICHMLGSVDGRIKQNIWGFKDHHKYFEETAEKIPADAWLVGRVTMQEFSSQESYTASVVCPGQVVSHRV' A
#
# COMPACT_ATOMS: atom_id res chain seq x y z
N MET A 1 13.99 -18.27 -9.01
CA MET A 1 13.71 -17.02 -9.75
C MET A 1 13.59 -15.87 -8.77
N LYS A 2 13.93 -14.64 -9.16
CA LYS A 2 13.72 -13.43 -8.33
C LYS A 2 12.51 -12.67 -8.87
N PRO A 3 11.61 -12.17 -8.02
CA PRO A 3 10.47 -11.38 -8.48
C PRO A 3 10.94 -10.07 -9.12
N TYR A 4 10.19 -9.58 -10.11
CA TYR A 4 10.38 -8.24 -10.65
C TYR A 4 9.68 -7.25 -9.73
N VAL A 5 10.41 -6.22 -9.28
CA VAL A 5 9.90 -5.26 -8.29
C VAL A 5 9.81 -3.88 -8.93
N ILE A 6 8.60 -3.32 -8.90
CA ILE A 6 8.33 -1.95 -9.32
C ILE A 6 8.23 -1.09 -8.05
N CYS A 7 8.96 0.01 -8.01
CA CYS A 7 8.85 1.00 -6.95
C CYS A 7 7.86 2.09 -7.37
N HIS A 8 6.63 2.00 -6.87
CA HIS A 8 5.58 3.01 -7.07
C HIS A 8 5.51 3.92 -5.83
N MET A 9 5.90 5.19 -5.98
CA MET A 9 5.95 6.16 -4.89
C MET A 9 5.48 7.53 -5.38
N LEU A 10 4.86 8.30 -4.47
CA LEU A 10 4.63 9.72 -4.66
C LEU A 10 5.50 10.51 -3.70
N GLY A 11 6.09 11.60 -4.18
CA GLY A 11 6.92 12.50 -3.40
C GLY A 11 6.77 13.93 -3.89
N SER A 12 6.88 14.89 -2.99
CA SER A 12 7.03 16.29 -3.36
C SER A 12 8.45 16.58 -3.85
N VAL A 13 8.62 17.74 -4.49
CA VAL A 13 9.89 18.17 -5.10
C VAL A 13 11.04 18.25 -4.09
N ASP A 14 10.71 18.49 -2.82
CA ASP A 14 11.63 18.51 -1.67
C ASP A 14 11.94 17.11 -1.10
N GLY A 15 11.45 16.04 -1.74
CA GLY A 15 11.73 14.65 -1.38
C GLY A 15 10.87 14.08 -0.25
N ARG A 16 9.83 14.79 0.20
CA ARG A 16 8.94 14.31 1.26
C ARG A 16 7.80 13.46 0.68
N ILE A 17 7.50 12.35 1.34
CA ILE A 17 6.49 11.37 0.88
C ILE A 17 5.18 11.40 1.67
N LYS A 18 5.16 12.11 2.82
CA LYS A 18 3.92 12.28 3.59
C LYS A 18 2.99 13.23 2.83
N GLN A 19 1.80 12.77 2.50
CA GLN A 19 0.90 13.52 1.62
C GLN A 19 0.16 14.65 2.36
N ASN A 20 0.03 14.57 3.70
CA ASN A 20 -0.66 15.56 4.53
C ASN A 20 -0.07 16.98 4.44
N ILE A 21 1.19 17.12 4.02
CA ILE A 21 1.85 18.43 3.89
C ILE A 21 1.61 19.10 2.54
N TRP A 22 0.97 18.43 1.56
CA TRP A 22 0.80 18.96 0.21
C TRP A 22 -0.42 19.87 0.05
N GLY A 23 -1.33 19.91 1.03
CA GLY A 23 -2.51 20.79 1.01
C GLY A 23 -3.64 20.35 0.07
N PHE A 24 -3.53 19.20 -0.59
CA PHE A 24 -4.60 18.61 -1.40
C PHE A 24 -5.49 17.70 -0.54
N LYS A 25 -6.81 17.74 -0.72
CA LYS A 25 -7.74 16.83 0.00
C LYS A 25 -7.77 15.43 -0.60
N ASP A 26 -7.66 15.33 -1.93
CA ASP A 26 -7.81 14.06 -2.67
C ASP A 26 -6.46 13.48 -3.14
N HIS A 27 -5.38 13.73 -2.39
CA HIS A 27 -4.03 13.31 -2.77
C HIS A 27 -3.86 11.78 -2.89
N HIS A 28 -4.62 11.00 -2.11
CA HIS A 28 -4.59 9.54 -2.12
C HIS A 28 -4.97 8.97 -3.49
N LYS A 29 -5.90 9.61 -4.18
CA LYS A 29 -6.42 9.19 -5.49
C LYS A 29 -5.32 9.04 -6.54
N TYR A 30 -4.35 9.95 -6.55
CA TYR A 30 -3.24 9.90 -7.51
C TYR A 30 -2.36 8.65 -7.36
N PHE A 31 -2.24 8.14 -6.13
CA PHE A 31 -1.51 6.91 -5.86
C PHE A 31 -2.30 5.70 -6.36
N GLU A 32 -3.57 5.61 -5.96
CA GLU A 32 -4.45 4.47 -6.24
C GLU A 32 -4.76 4.30 -7.72
N GLU A 33 -5.09 5.37 -8.45
CA GLU A 33 -5.41 5.28 -9.89
C GLU A 33 -4.22 4.80 -10.74
N THR A 34 -3.00 5.06 -10.29
CA THR A 34 -1.79 4.59 -10.96
C THR A 34 -1.47 3.16 -10.52
N ALA A 35 -1.67 2.85 -9.24
CA ALA A 35 -1.51 1.51 -8.67
C ALA A 35 -2.39 0.48 -9.37
N GLU A 36 -3.66 0.81 -9.65
CA GLU A 36 -4.61 -0.06 -10.35
C GLU A 36 -4.17 -0.45 -11.77
N LYS A 37 -3.34 0.39 -12.41
CA LYS A 37 -2.85 0.16 -13.77
C LYS A 37 -1.61 -0.73 -13.81
N ILE A 38 -0.97 -0.98 -12.67
CA ILE A 38 0.23 -1.80 -12.57
C ILE A 38 -0.21 -3.26 -12.38
N PRO A 39 0.11 -4.19 -13.30
CA PRO A 39 -0.20 -5.60 -13.14
C PRO A 39 0.76 -6.22 -12.11
N ALA A 40 0.41 -6.09 -10.83
CA ALA A 40 1.18 -6.63 -9.71
C ALA A 40 0.44 -7.77 -9.02
N ASP A 41 1.13 -8.89 -8.77
CA ASP A 41 0.58 -10.03 -8.04
C ASP A 41 0.53 -9.79 -6.52
N ALA A 42 1.37 -8.89 -6.00
CA ALA A 42 1.51 -8.60 -4.58
C ALA A 42 2.04 -7.19 -4.32
N TRP A 43 1.77 -6.70 -3.10
CA TRP A 43 2.22 -5.40 -2.61
C TRP A 43 3.25 -5.57 -1.48
N LEU A 44 4.30 -4.74 -1.52
CA LEU A 44 5.27 -4.63 -0.44
C LEU A 44 5.07 -3.28 0.24
N VAL A 45 4.72 -3.30 1.52
CA VAL A 45 4.44 -2.10 2.30
C VAL A 45 5.19 -2.20 3.63
N GLY A 46 5.81 -1.09 4.05
CA GLY A 46 6.45 -1.02 5.36
C GLY A 46 5.42 -1.14 6.49
N ARG A 47 5.79 -1.78 7.60
CA ARG A 47 4.91 -1.95 8.76
C ARG A 47 4.23 -0.66 9.22
N VAL A 48 4.96 0.46 9.30
CA VAL A 48 4.39 1.75 9.76
C VAL A 48 3.30 2.24 8.82
N THR A 49 3.50 2.09 7.51
CA THR A 49 2.50 2.47 6.52
C THR A 49 1.29 1.53 6.59
N MET A 50 1.51 0.21 6.69
CA MET A 50 0.41 -0.76 6.75
C MET A 50 -0.44 -0.62 8.02
N GLN A 51 0.13 -0.10 9.11
CA GLN A 51 -0.60 0.20 10.35
C GLN A 51 -1.74 1.21 10.14
N GLU A 52 -1.63 2.11 9.16
CA GLU A 52 -2.69 3.09 8.84
C GLU A 52 -3.90 2.42 8.17
N PHE A 53 -3.70 1.28 7.51
CA PHE A 53 -4.73 0.54 6.77
C PHE A 53 -5.23 -0.70 7.52
N SER A 54 -4.49 -1.20 8.51
CA SER A 54 -4.93 -2.30 9.36
C SER A 54 -5.98 -1.83 10.35
N SER A 55 -7.13 -2.50 10.42
CA SER A 55 -8.05 -2.32 11.54
C SER A 55 -7.33 -2.67 12.85
N GLN A 56 -7.51 -1.89 13.91
CA GLN A 56 -7.02 -2.22 15.25
C GLN A 56 -7.81 -3.39 15.89
N GLU A 57 -8.26 -4.37 15.10
CA GLU A 57 -8.85 -5.57 15.66
C GLU A 57 -7.75 -6.49 16.19
N SER A 58 -7.88 -6.91 17.45
CA SER A 58 -7.04 -7.93 18.05
C SER A 58 -7.02 -9.16 17.12
N TYR A 59 -5.85 -9.48 16.58
CA TYR A 59 -5.65 -10.61 15.67
C TYR A 59 -6.21 -11.90 16.30
N THR A 60 -7.39 -12.31 15.87
CA THR A 60 -7.97 -13.62 16.20
C THR A 60 -7.79 -14.48 14.97
N ALA A 61 -7.03 -15.56 15.10
CA ALA A 61 -6.35 -16.27 14.02
C ALA A 61 -7.24 -17.02 12.99
N SER A 62 -8.49 -16.61 12.75
CA SER A 62 -9.44 -17.38 11.93
C SER A 62 -10.24 -16.59 10.88
N VAL A 63 -10.02 -15.29 10.66
CA VAL A 63 -10.75 -14.55 9.62
C VAL A 63 -9.95 -14.52 8.31
N VAL A 64 -10.36 -15.38 7.37
CA VAL A 64 -10.02 -15.24 5.95
C VAL A 64 -10.87 -14.10 5.39
N CYS A 65 -10.23 -12.99 5.01
CA CYS A 65 -10.90 -11.91 4.26
C CYS A 65 -11.29 -12.43 2.87
N PRO A 66 -12.59 -12.44 2.51
CA PRO A 66 -12.98 -12.70 1.13
C PRO A 66 -12.68 -11.44 0.31
N GLY A 67 -11.62 -11.51 -0.48
CA GLY A 67 -11.25 -10.48 -1.46
C GLY A 67 -9.96 -9.74 -1.10
N GLN A 68 -8.83 -10.36 -1.46
CA GLN A 68 -7.51 -9.72 -1.59
C GLN A 68 -6.67 -9.57 -0.31
N VAL A 69 -6.16 -10.69 0.20
CA VAL A 69 -4.85 -10.70 0.86
C VAL A 69 -4.05 -11.85 0.25
N VAL A 70 -3.38 -11.59 -0.85
CA VAL A 70 -2.41 -12.54 -1.40
C VAL A 70 -1.06 -12.29 -0.72
N SER A 71 -0.99 -12.59 0.57
CA SER A 71 0.29 -12.89 1.20
C SER A 71 0.59 -14.35 0.88
N HIS A 72 1.24 -14.58 -0.27
CA HIS A 72 1.76 -15.90 -0.60
C HIS A 72 2.82 -16.26 0.45
N ARG A 73 2.43 -17.23 1.27
CA ARG A 73 3.25 -18.03 2.16
C ARG A 73 4.51 -18.49 1.42
N VAL A 74 5.68 -18.07 1.89
CA VAL A 74 6.89 -18.91 1.89
C VAL A 74 7.07 -19.37 3.31
#